data_AF-A0A2S8RAC0-F1
#
_entry.id   AF-A0A2S8RAC0-F1
#
_cell.length_a   1.000
_cell.length_b   1.000
_cell.length_c   1.000
_cell.angle_alpha   90.00
_cell.angle_beta   90.00
_cell.angle_gamma   90.00
#
_symmetry.space_group_name_H-M   'P 1'
#
loop_
_entity.id
_entity.type
_entity.pdbx_description
1 polymer ?
#
loop_
_entity_poly.entity_id
_entity_poly.type
_entity_poly.pdbx_seq_one_letter_code
_entity_poly.pdbx_strand_id
1 'polypeptide(L)'
;MFKKCILCFATLIIGMFIGIAGSQLYENSKRPVMITGENERTGEKEDVPGENENILTPDENDLENDLLDENKNDREKYRKILVGAGGWHRSPSMTAAYGDHYIFSEDGTFIFKYSLADEERRVIDISGNWEIINGDLLHLTIMKKTIREGGEFIPGSPSSLTGYSLVNSTTVKVDVEPYEEVIYPLRDLEIDESSPAPLMLKIGGVQYWKWGGTADETLVMEQTNEEPDIDSEIQVWEGVLEFSESAPPDQSLSYTIKIYKENNEYYGDISIDGFQTMKRIRTKAVGDKNSVNLVFDTYLPDNVGERYEKGDILLSLERKGQKVYTSWGKLQPMLQENKQSGEVYFEYR
;
A
#
# COMPACT_ATOMS: atom_id res chain seq x y z
N MET A 1 -21.45 18.59 53.26
CA MET A 1 -22.15 17.35 52.82
C MET A 1 -21.33 16.74 51.69
N PHE A 2 -20.80 15.51 51.90
CA PHE A 2 -20.51 14.41 50.94
C PHE A 2 -20.19 14.75 49.46
N LYS A 3 -19.13 14.31 48.76
CA LYS A 3 -18.32 13.05 48.70
C LYS A 3 -16.99 13.38 47.94
N LYS A 4 -15.78 12.92 48.34
CA LYS A 4 -15.05 11.66 47.93
C LYS A 4 -14.85 11.53 46.40
N CYS A 5 -13.70 11.27 45.76
CA CYS A 5 -12.44 10.50 46.03
C CYS A 5 -11.31 11.06 45.12
N ILE A 6 -10.05 11.28 45.53
CA ILE A 6 -8.88 10.37 45.57
C ILE A 6 -8.85 9.27 44.48
N LEU A 7 -7.90 9.36 43.53
CA LEU A 7 -7.30 8.17 42.93
C LEU A 7 -5.80 8.38 42.71
N CYS A 8 -5.05 7.38 43.16
CA CYS A 8 -3.60 7.32 43.28
C CYS A 8 -2.92 6.99 41.93
N PHE A 9 -1.73 7.56 41.73
CA PHE A 9 -0.71 7.06 40.82
C PHE A 9 -0.15 5.73 41.36
N ALA A 10 -0.16 4.69 40.53
CA ALA A 10 0.63 3.48 40.75
C ALA A 10 1.53 3.24 39.53
N THR A 11 2.80 3.57 39.73
CA THR A 11 3.94 3.24 38.88
C THR A 11 4.20 1.73 39.01
N LEU A 12 4.29 0.99 37.90
CA LEU A 12 4.79 -0.38 37.92
C LEU A 12 6.10 -0.46 37.13
N ILE A 13 7.19 -0.56 37.88
CA ILE A 13 8.50 -1.01 37.40
C ILE A 13 8.49 -2.55 37.50
N ILE A 14 8.77 -3.24 36.40
CA ILE A 14 9.28 -4.60 36.45
C ILE A 14 10.51 -4.67 35.53
N GLY A 15 11.66 -4.88 36.15
CA GLY A 15 12.85 -5.41 35.50
C GLY A 15 13.13 -6.82 36.00
N MET A 16 13.66 -7.68 35.12
CA MET A 16 14.58 -8.80 35.40
C MET A 16 15.01 -9.37 34.05
N PHE A 17 16.26 -9.20 33.61
CA PHE A 17 17.48 -9.97 33.93
C PHE A 17 17.57 -11.37 33.28
N ILE A 18 18.47 -11.44 32.28
CA ILE A 18 19.51 -12.43 31.96
C ILE A 18 19.12 -13.90 31.72
N GLY A 19 19.53 -14.38 30.54
CA GLY A 19 19.88 -15.77 30.29
C GLY A 19 20.77 -15.91 29.05
N ILE A 20 22.10 -15.97 29.25
CA ILE A 20 23.09 -16.36 28.24
C ILE A 20 23.26 -17.88 28.27
N ALA A 21 23.14 -18.54 27.12
CA ALA A 21 23.81 -19.77 26.70
C ALA A 21 23.53 -19.90 25.19
N GLY A 22 24.47 -20.11 24.27
CA GLY A 22 25.72 -20.85 24.34
C GLY A 22 25.62 -22.06 23.39
N SER A 23 26.48 -22.07 22.37
CA SER A 23 27.00 -23.20 21.59
C SER A 23 26.27 -23.77 20.34
N GLN A 24 27.04 -23.67 19.24
CA GLN A 24 27.45 -24.71 18.28
C GLN A 24 26.63 -25.02 17.01
N LEU A 25 27.24 -24.60 15.89
CA LEU A 25 27.65 -25.42 14.72
C LEU A 25 26.76 -26.59 14.32
N TYR A 26 26.19 -26.55 13.13
CA TYR A 26 26.21 -27.69 12.21
C TYR A 26 26.20 -27.23 10.76
N GLU A 27 27.32 -27.50 10.10
CA GLU A 27 27.52 -27.47 8.66
C GLU A 27 27.02 -28.83 8.12
N ASN A 28 26.17 -28.86 7.09
CA ASN A 28 26.17 -30.03 6.21
C ASN A 28 25.64 -29.72 4.80
N SER A 29 26.56 -29.92 3.87
CA SER A 29 26.44 -29.94 2.43
C SER A 29 25.44 -30.99 1.93
N LYS A 30 24.62 -30.63 0.93
CA LYS A 30 24.20 -31.57 -0.14
C LYS A 30 24.05 -30.84 -1.47
N ARG A 31 24.91 -31.20 -2.43
CA ARG A 31 24.74 -30.96 -3.88
C ARG A 31 23.71 -31.95 -4.43
N PRO A 32 22.95 -31.61 -5.49
CA PRO A 32 22.41 -32.60 -6.40
C PRO A 32 23.30 -32.78 -7.64
N VAL A 33 23.30 -34.02 -8.09
CA VAL A 33 24.09 -34.61 -9.16
C VAL A 33 23.35 -34.45 -10.50
N MET A 34 24.12 -34.13 -11.54
CA MET A 34 23.74 -34.16 -12.96
C MET A 34 23.40 -35.59 -13.40
N ILE A 35 22.28 -35.76 -14.12
CA ILE A 35 22.04 -36.94 -14.96
C ILE A 35 21.76 -36.47 -16.39
N THR A 36 22.69 -36.84 -17.26
CA THR A 36 22.63 -36.80 -18.72
C THR A 36 21.78 -37.94 -19.27
N GLY A 37 21.10 -37.72 -20.40
CA GLY A 37 20.52 -38.81 -21.18
C GLY A 37 19.79 -38.31 -22.43
N GLU A 38 20.52 -38.23 -23.54
CA GLU A 38 19.98 -38.13 -24.90
C GLU A 38 19.17 -39.39 -25.28
N ASN A 39 18.16 -39.22 -26.12
CA ASN A 39 17.85 -40.19 -27.18
C ASN A 39 16.92 -39.56 -28.25
N GLU A 40 17.46 -39.43 -29.45
CA GLU A 40 16.71 -39.26 -30.71
C GLU A 40 16.04 -40.59 -31.12
N ARG A 41 14.81 -40.55 -31.63
CA ARG A 41 14.48 -41.20 -32.92
C ARG A 41 13.10 -40.83 -33.50
N THR A 42 13.16 -40.64 -34.81
CA THR A 42 12.19 -40.43 -35.90
C THR A 42 10.94 -41.33 -35.98
N GLY A 43 9.86 -40.81 -36.59
CA GLY A 43 8.84 -41.63 -37.27
C GLY A 43 7.53 -40.93 -37.68
N GLU A 44 7.48 -40.48 -38.95
CA GLU A 44 6.38 -40.46 -39.94
C GLU A 44 4.96 -39.88 -39.67
N LYS A 45 4.44 -39.25 -40.75
CA LYS A 45 3.20 -38.50 -40.94
C LYS A 45 1.99 -39.42 -41.21
N GLU A 46 0.80 -38.99 -40.79
CA GLU A 46 -0.46 -39.20 -41.54
C GLU A 46 -1.29 -37.90 -41.53
N ASP A 47 -1.73 -37.48 -42.73
CA ASP A 47 -2.59 -36.33 -43.01
C ASP A 47 -4.08 -36.70 -42.84
N VAL A 48 -4.85 -35.88 -42.14
CA VAL A 48 -6.32 -35.76 -42.29
C VAL A 48 -6.70 -34.27 -42.23
N PRO A 49 -7.44 -33.72 -43.20
CA PRO A 49 -7.83 -32.31 -43.19
C PRO A 49 -9.13 -32.14 -42.40
N GLY A 50 -9.09 -31.32 -41.36
CA GLY A 50 -10.26 -30.85 -40.64
C GLY A 50 -10.03 -29.39 -40.24
N GLU A 51 -10.89 -28.51 -40.75
CA GLU A 51 -10.91 -27.08 -40.47
C GLU A 51 -10.89 -26.83 -38.96
N ASN A 52 -9.82 -26.21 -38.47
CA ASN A 52 -9.81 -25.56 -37.16
C ASN A 52 -9.57 -24.08 -37.39
N GLU A 53 -10.58 -23.28 -37.05
CA GLU A 53 -10.42 -21.85 -36.83
C GLU A 53 -9.32 -21.65 -35.80
N ASN A 54 -8.20 -21.06 -36.23
CA ASN A 54 -7.13 -20.60 -35.35
C ASN A 54 -7.69 -19.46 -34.48
N ILE A 55 -8.28 -19.81 -33.34
CA ILE A 55 -8.28 -18.90 -32.20
C ILE A 55 -6.84 -18.94 -31.68
N LEU A 56 -6.04 -17.96 -32.13
CA LEU A 56 -4.74 -17.69 -31.55
C LEU A 56 -4.98 -17.28 -30.09
N THR A 57 -4.81 -18.23 -29.18
CA THR A 57 -4.60 -17.89 -27.76
C THR A 57 -3.23 -17.23 -27.69
N PRO A 58 -3.11 -16.00 -27.15
CA PRO A 58 -1.81 -15.37 -26.98
C PRO A 58 -0.87 -16.29 -26.17
N ASP A 59 0.41 -16.35 -26.54
CA ASP A 59 1.41 -17.08 -25.76
C ASP A 59 1.50 -16.44 -24.35
N GLU A 60 1.53 -17.26 -23.30
CA GLU A 60 1.66 -16.78 -21.92
C GLU A 60 2.92 -15.91 -21.75
N ASN A 61 3.97 -16.16 -22.54
CA ASN A 61 5.19 -15.35 -22.55
C ASN A 61 4.98 -13.97 -23.19
N ASP A 62 4.12 -13.87 -24.22
CA ASP A 62 3.82 -12.59 -24.87
C ASP A 62 2.99 -11.71 -23.93
N LEU A 63 2.00 -12.30 -23.23
CA LEU A 63 1.24 -11.59 -22.20
C LEU A 63 2.13 -11.13 -21.02
N GLU A 64 3.04 -11.98 -20.54
CA GLU A 64 3.91 -11.62 -19.42
C GLU A 64 4.87 -10.47 -19.78
N ASN A 65 5.40 -10.47 -21.01
CA ASN A 65 6.24 -9.37 -21.49
C ASN A 65 5.45 -8.07 -21.68
N ASP A 66 4.25 -8.15 -22.26
CA ASP A 66 3.37 -6.98 -22.44
C ASP A 66 2.97 -6.38 -21.08
N LEU A 67 2.69 -7.20 -20.07
CA LEU A 67 2.39 -6.77 -18.70
C LEU A 67 3.57 -6.11 -17.99
N LEU A 68 4.78 -6.66 -18.15
CA LEU A 68 5.99 -6.08 -17.60
C LEU A 68 6.30 -4.72 -18.26
N ASP A 69 6.00 -4.57 -19.54
CA ASP A 69 6.17 -3.32 -20.26
C ASP A 69 5.08 -2.29 -19.92
N GLU A 70 3.81 -2.68 -19.77
CA GLU A 70 2.72 -1.81 -19.27
C GLU A 70 3.05 -1.26 -17.87
N ASN A 71 3.34 -2.16 -16.90
CA ASN A 71 3.68 -1.76 -15.53
C ASN A 71 4.92 -0.86 -15.45
N LYS A 72 5.89 -1.08 -16.33
CA LYS A 72 7.09 -0.24 -16.43
C LYS A 72 6.77 1.13 -17.01
N ASN A 73 5.87 1.21 -17.98
CA ASN A 73 5.43 2.47 -18.55
C ASN A 73 4.66 3.31 -17.52
N ASP A 74 3.70 2.70 -16.81
CA ASP A 74 2.93 3.38 -15.77
C ASP A 74 3.80 3.83 -14.60
N ARG A 75 4.73 2.98 -14.16
CA ARG A 75 5.73 3.34 -13.14
C ARG A 75 6.49 4.59 -13.55
N GLU A 76 7.02 4.62 -14.78
CA GLU A 76 7.82 5.75 -15.26
C GLU A 76 6.97 7.02 -15.43
N LYS A 77 5.72 6.88 -15.88
CA LYS A 77 4.74 7.95 -15.96
C LYS A 77 4.47 8.57 -14.59
N TYR A 78 4.08 7.77 -13.60
CA TYR A 78 3.79 8.27 -12.25
C TYR A 78 5.03 8.85 -11.56
N ARG A 79 6.22 8.27 -11.79
CA ARG A 79 7.47 8.87 -11.28
C ARG A 79 7.70 10.28 -11.82
N LYS A 80 7.49 10.50 -13.13
CA LYS A 80 7.59 11.83 -13.75
C LYS A 80 6.51 12.79 -13.25
N ILE A 81 5.29 12.29 -13.07
CA ILE A 81 4.16 13.10 -12.59
C ILE A 81 4.37 13.55 -11.15
N LEU A 82 4.82 12.66 -10.25
CA LEU A 82 4.94 12.99 -8.83
C LEU A 82 6.10 13.96 -8.55
N VAL A 83 7.23 13.83 -9.23
CA VAL A 83 8.40 14.68 -9.03
C VAL A 83 8.11 16.13 -9.43
N GLY A 84 8.51 17.09 -8.60
CA GLY A 84 8.39 18.51 -8.93
C GLY A 84 8.77 19.44 -7.78
N ALA A 85 9.48 20.53 -8.08
CA ALA A 85 10.06 21.42 -7.09
C ALA A 85 9.05 22.14 -6.20
N GLY A 86 7.83 22.39 -6.68
CA GLY A 86 6.79 23.02 -5.86
C GLY A 86 5.92 22.04 -5.08
N GLY A 87 5.99 20.73 -5.33
CA GLY A 87 5.27 19.70 -4.56
C GLY A 87 3.75 19.67 -4.78
N TRP A 88 3.08 18.80 -4.00
CA TRP A 88 1.64 18.52 -4.06
C TRP A 88 0.95 19.08 -2.83
N HIS A 89 0.14 20.12 -2.97
CA HIS A 89 -0.44 20.88 -1.85
C HIS A 89 -1.92 20.58 -1.65
N ARG A 90 -2.34 20.51 -0.39
CA ARG A 90 -3.75 20.34 0.04
C ARG A 90 -4.59 21.61 -0.13
N SER A 91 -4.37 22.34 -1.23
CA SER A 91 -5.21 23.45 -1.67
C SER A 91 -4.88 23.80 -3.13
N PRO A 92 -5.89 24.16 -3.93
CA PRO A 92 -5.69 24.78 -5.25
C PRO A 92 -5.24 26.24 -5.15
N SER A 93 -4.98 26.75 -3.94
CA SER A 93 -4.50 28.11 -3.69
C SER A 93 -3.32 28.09 -2.72
N MET A 94 -2.28 28.89 -3.01
CA MET A 94 -1.12 29.01 -2.14
C MET A 94 -1.36 30.07 -1.06
N THR A 95 -1.36 29.66 0.21
CA THR A 95 -1.47 30.57 1.36
C THR A 95 -0.13 30.68 2.09
N ALA A 96 0.06 31.73 2.90
CA ALA A 96 1.30 31.95 3.64
C ALA A 96 1.62 30.83 4.66
N ALA A 97 0.59 30.14 5.16
CA ALA A 97 0.76 29.04 6.11
C ALA A 97 1.06 27.70 5.43
N TYR A 98 0.92 27.63 4.10
CA TYR A 98 0.97 26.42 3.29
C TYR A 98 -0.05 25.36 3.75
N GLY A 99 -0.64 24.62 2.81
CA GLY A 99 -1.41 23.42 3.14
C GLY A 99 -0.48 22.28 3.55
N ASP A 100 -1.05 21.18 4.04
CA ASP A 100 -0.31 19.92 4.07
C ASP A 100 0.19 19.59 2.65
N HIS A 101 1.43 19.16 2.50
CA HIS A 101 1.97 18.94 1.16
C HIS A 101 3.09 17.91 1.08
N TYR A 102 3.14 17.19 -0.03
CA TYR A 102 4.22 16.27 -0.38
C TYR A 102 5.24 16.94 -1.29
N ILE A 103 6.50 16.56 -1.13
CA ILE A 103 7.58 16.84 -2.08
C ILE A 103 8.24 15.50 -2.38
N PHE A 104 8.22 15.10 -3.66
CA PHE A 104 8.87 13.90 -4.16
C PHE A 104 10.10 14.28 -4.96
N SER A 105 11.24 13.70 -4.59
CA SER A 105 12.54 13.92 -5.23
C SER A 105 12.89 12.80 -6.20
N GLU A 106 13.65 13.13 -7.25
CA GLU A 106 14.07 12.18 -8.30
C GLU A 106 14.86 10.99 -7.76
N ASP A 107 15.60 11.21 -6.66
CA ASP A 107 16.41 10.20 -5.98
C ASP A 107 15.59 9.17 -5.18
N GLY A 108 14.25 9.27 -5.22
CA GLY A 108 13.37 8.37 -4.48
C GLY A 108 13.16 8.78 -3.02
N THR A 109 13.56 9.98 -2.62
CA THR A 109 13.22 10.51 -1.28
C THR A 109 11.98 11.39 -1.30
N PHE A 110 11.23 11.40 -0.20
CA PHE A 110 10.07 12.28 -0.04
C PHE A 110 10.08 13.00 1.31
N ILE A 111 9.41 14.15 1.33
CA ILE A 111 9.04 14.86 2.56
C ILE A 111 7.56 15.21 2.48
N PHE A 112 6.81 14.88 3.52
CA PHE A 112 5.47 15.39 3.73
C PHE A 112 5.48 16.39 4.88
N LYS A 113 5.07 17.62 4.59
CA LYS A 113 5.04 18.72 5.55
C LYS A 113 3.61 19.02 5.94
N TYR A 114 3.38 19.20 7.23
CA TYR A 114 2.09 19.63 7.73
C TYR A 114 1.94 21.15 7.66
N SER A 115 0.70 21.61 7.55
CA SER A 115 0.37 23.03 7.50
C SER A 115 0.92 23.80 8.70
N LEU A 116 1.47 24.98 8.45
CA LEU A 116 1.92 25.88 9.52
C LEU A 116 0.74 26.54 10.26
N ALA A 117 -0.48 26.45 9.72
CA ALA A 117 -1.67 26.98 10.35
C ALA A 117 -2.09 26.15 11.58
N ASP A 118 -1.63 24.89 11.67
CA ASP A 118 -1.71 24.08 12.88
C ASP A 118 -0.53 24.41 13.80
N GLU A 119 -0.62 25.56 14.47
CA GLU A 119 0.48 26.16 15.23
C GLU A 119 0.86 25.35 16.48
N GLU A 120 -0.02 24.47 16.96
CA GLU A 120 0.20 23.63 18.14
C GLU A 120 0.80 22.24 17.82
N ARG A 121 0.82 21.86 16.55
CA ARG A 121 1.22 20.53 16.08
C ARG A 121 2.64 20.14 16.46
N ARG A 122 2.77 18.96 17.07
CA ARG A 122 4.08 18.42 17.49
C ARG A 122 4.92 17.91 16.32
N VAL A 123 4.35 17.11 15.43
CA VAL A 123 5.06 16.55 14.26
C VAL A 123 4.90 17.50 13.09
N ILE A 124 5.98 18.14 12.65
CA ILE A 124 5.92 19.18 11.60
C ILE A 124 6.16 18.62 10.20
N ASP A 125 6.92 17.54 10.09
CA ASP A 125 7.10 16.80 8.84
C ASP A 125 7.46 15.34 9.10
N ILE A 126 7.21 14.52 8.08
CA ILE A 126 7.67 13.13 7.97
C ILE A 126 8.47 12.98 6.67
N SER A 127 9.47 12.12 6.66
CA SER A 127 10.33 11.92 5.49
C SER A 127 10.82 10.49 5.37
N GLY A 128 11.14 10.08 4.16
CA GLY A 128 11.77 8.78 3.90
C GLY A 128 11.88 8.51 2.42
N ASN A 129 11.65 7.26 2.03
CA ASN A 129 11.77 6.82 0.63
C ASN A 129 10.39 6.62 0.01
N TRP A 130 10.31 6.82 -1.31
CA TRP A 130 9.14 6.53 -2.10
C TRP A 130 9.50 5.80 -3.39
N GLU A 131 8.57 4.98 -3.84
CA GLU A 131 8.64 4.29 -5.12
C GLU A 131 7.24 4.06 -5.68
N ILE A 132 7.18 3.74 -6.98
CA ILE A 132 5.97 3.24 -7.61
C ILE A 132 6.08 1.73 -7.72
N ILE A 133 5.20 1.02 -7.03
CA ILE A 133 5.08 -0.44 -7.15
C ILE A 133 3.82 -0.78 -7.95
N ASN A 134 3.84 -1.93 -8.63
CA ASN A 134 2.70 -2.46 -9.39
C ASN A 134 2.07 -1.45 -10.37
N GLY A 135 2.91 -0.66 -11.06
CA GLY A 135 2.48 0.31 -12.07
C GLY A 135 1.99 1.64 -11.49
N ASP A 136 1.15 1.63 -10.46
CA ASP A 136 0.37 2.81 -10.05
C ASP A 136 0.25 3.04 -8.53
N LEU A 137 1.00 2.28 -7.71
CA LEU A 137 0.93 2.41 -6.26
C LEU A 137 2.11 3.22 -5.73
N LEU A 138 1.81 4.33 -5.07
CA LEU A 138 2.78 5.09 -4.30
C LEU A 138 3.07 4.37 -2.98
N HIS A 139 4.23 3.74 -2.88
CA HIS A 139 4.73 3.19 -1.63
C HIS A 139 5.62 4.24 -0.94
N LEU A 140 5.31 4.57 0.32
CA LEU A 140 6.07 5.45 1.19
C LEU A 140 6.63 4.66 2.36
N THR A 141 7.95 4.64 2.50
CA THR A 141 8.64 4.15 3.68
C THR A 141 9.04 5.35 4.54
N ILE A 142 8.32 5.60 5.63
CA ILE A 142 8.55 6.70 6.57
C ILE A 142 9.67 6.29 7.52
N MET A 143 10.79 7.01 7.43
CA MET A 143 12.00 6.71 8.19
C MET A 143 12.28 7.73 9.28
N LYS A 144 11.78 8.98 9.13
CA LYS A 144 12.06 10.07 10.05
C LYS A 144 10.84 10.95 10.28
N LYS A 145 10.77 11.51 11.48
CA LYS A 145 9.81 12.56 11.86
C LYS A 145 10.57 13.75 12.39
N THR A 146 10.16 14.95 12.00
CA THR A 146 10.63 16.18 12.65
C THR A 146 9.58 16.60 13.67
N ILE A 147 9.99 16.70 14.93
CA ILE A 147 9.10 16.94 16.07
C ILE A 147 9.52 18.18 16.86
N ARG A 148 8.54 18.86 17.44
CA ARG A 148 8.70 19.96 18.39
C ARG A 148 8.65 19.42 19.82
N GLU A 149 9.77 19.39 20.52
CA GLU A 149 9.90 18.97 21.93
C GLU A 149 9.85 20.16 22.89
N GLY A 150 9.29 19.95 24.09
CA GLY A 150 9.14 21.00 25.10
C GLY A 150 8.20 22.13 24.66
N GLY A 151 8.46 23.35 25.12
CA GLY A 151 7.65 24.52 24.79
C GLY A 151 6.34 24.66 25.56
N GLU A 152 5.66 25.77 25.32
CA GLU A 152 4.44 26.19 26.03
C GLU A 152 3.34 26.52 25.02
N PHE A 153 2.10 26.23 25.39
CA PHE A 153 0.93 26.62 24.61
C PHE A 153 0.49 28.03 25.01
N ILE A 154 0.42 28.92 24.04
CA ILE A 154 -0.18 30.25 24.19
C ILE A 154 -1.44 30.34 23.31
N PRO A 155 -2.35 31.30 23.56
CA PRO A 155 -3.44 31.56 22.65
C PRO A 155 -2.93 31.77 21.21
N GLY A 156 -3.60 31.10 20.27
CA GLY A 156 -3.25 31.05 18.86
C GLY A 156 -3.27 32.42 18.19
N SER A 157 -2.53 32.57 17.09
CA SER A 157 -2.72 33.73 16.21
C SER A 157 -4.15 33.74 15.64
N PRO A 158 -4.65 34.87 15.13
CA PRO A 158 -5.94 34.92 14.42
C PRO A 158 -6.03 33.97 13.20
N SER A 159 -4.90 33.49 12.69
CA SER A 159 -4.79 32.53 11.59
C SER A 159 -4.56 31.08 12.03
N SER A 160 -4.48 30.80 13.34
CA SER A 160 -4.32 29.44 13.87
C SER A 160 -5.60 28.62 13.66
N LEU A 161 -5.44 27.35 13.26
CA LEU A 161 -6.55 26.41 13.07
C LEU A 161 -7.02 25.76 14.39
N THR A 162 -6.15 25.72 15.41
CA THR A 162 -6.35 24.92 16.62
C THR A 162 -6.52 25.77 17.89
N GLY A 163 -6.46 27.11 17.75
CA GLY A 163 -6.72 28.06 18.83
C GLY A 163 -5.56 28.25 19.81
N TYR A 164 -4.48 27.47 19.67
CA TYR A 164 -3.24 27.62 20.41
C TYR A 164 -2.03 27.66 19.46
N SER A 165 -0.93 28.21 19.96
CA SER A 165 0.40 28.15 19.33
C SER A 165 1.38 27.49 20.28
N LEU A 166 2.19 26.56 19.78
CA LEU A 166 3.31 26.02 20.53
C LEU A 166 4.55 26.90 20.34
N VAL A 167 5.00 27.57 21.41
CA VAL A 167 6.18 28.45 21.42
C VAL A 167 7.29 27.88 22.29
N ASN A 168 8.52 28.38 22.12
CA ASN A 168 9.71 27.96 22.89
C ASN A 168 9.99 26.44 22.85
N SER A 169 9.54 25.76 21.79
CA SER A 169 9.87 24.36 21.55
C SER A 169 11.23 24.24 20.86
N THR A 170 11.84 23.07 20.99
CA THR A 170 13.05 22.70 20.24
C THR A 170 12.64 21.73 19.14
N THR A 171 13.07 21.99 17.92
CA THR A 171 12.84 21.08 16.79
C THR A 171 13.93 20.03 16.74
N VAL A 172 13.54 18.75 16.80
CA VAL A 172 14.45 17.61 16.67
C VAL A 172 13.96 16.67 15.57
N LYS A 173 14.89 16.03 14.88
CA LYS A 173 14.58 14.99 13.89
C LYS A 173 14.87 13.63 14.53
N VAL A 174 13.87 12.77 14.54
CA VAL A 174 13.92 11.44 15.14
C VAL A 174 13.77 10.37 14.08
N ASP A 175 14.47 9.25 14.25
CA ASP A 175 14.30 8.06 13.41
C ASP A 175 13.04 7.30 13.85
N VAL A 176 12.39 6.66 12.89
CA VAL A 176 11.19 5.83 13.09
C VAL A 176 11.62 4.37 12.98
N GLU A 177 11.55 3.62 14.07
CA GLU A 177 11.94 2.21 14.12
C GLU A 177 10.85 1.34 14.81
N PRO A 178 10.32 0.30 14.14
CA PRO A 178 10.53 -0.03 12.73
C PRO A 178 9.95 1.07 11.82
N TYR A 179 10.40 1.12 10.57
CA TYR A 179 9.86 2.07 9.59
C TYR A 179 8.34 1.90 9.46
N GLU A 180 7.64 3.02 9.30
CA GLU A 180 6.20 3.02 9.01
C GLU A 180 6.03 2.97 7.49
N GLU A 181 5.25 2.02 6.98
CA GLU A 181 4.98 1.88 5.55
C GLU A 181 3.54 2.28 5.24
N VAL A 182 3.37 3.04 4.15
CA VAL A 182 2.05 3.45 3.68
C VAL A 182 2.02 3.33 2.16
N ILE A 183 0.95 2.76 1.64
CA ILE A 183 0.76 2.57 0.20
C ILE A 183 -0.52 3.31 -0.21
N TYR A 184 -0.49 4.04 -1.33
CA TYR A 184 -1.63 4.78 -1.86
C TYR A 184 -1.81 4.50 -3.36
N PRO A 185 -3.04 4.24 -3.85
CA PRO A 185 -3.30 4.19 -5.29
C PRO A 185 -3.20 5.58 -5.92
N LEU A 186 -2.72 5.68 -7.17
CA LEU A 186 -2.56 6.94 -7.91
C LEU A 186 -3.54 7.13 -9.09
N ARG A 187 -4.60 6.32 -9.15
CA ARG A 187 -5.58 6.31 -10.27
C ARG A 187 -6.48 7.54 -10.33
N ASP A 188 -6.52 8.33 -9.28
CA ASP A 188 -7.31 9.56 -9.18
C ASP A 188 -6.53 10.80 -9.69
N LEU A 189 -5.88 10.70 -10.84
CA LEU A 189 -5.24 11.85 -11.48
C LEU A 189 -6.28 12.59 -12.33
N GLU A 190 -6.55 13.85 -12.00
CA GLU A 190 -7.57 14.64 -12.67
C GLU A 190 -7.02 16.02 -13.07
N ILE A 191 -7.65 16.63 -14.06
CA ILE A 191 -7.43 18.04 -14.42
C ILE A 191 -8.56 18.88 -13.81
N ASP A 192 -8.21 19.69 -12.83
CA ASP A 192 -9.07 20.72 -12.25
C ASP A 192 -8.85 22.03 -13.01
N GLU A 193 -9.59 22.22 -14.11
CA GLU A 193 -9.51 23.43 -14.95
C GLU A 193 -9.88 24.72 -14.19
N SER A 194 -10.54 24.60 -13.02
CA SER A 194 -10.88 25.75 -12.19
C SER A 194 -9.72 26.24 -11.32
N SER A 195 -8.67 25.41 -11.19
CA SER A 195 -7.49 25.69 -10.37
C SER A 195 -6.36 26.32 -11.19
N PRO A 196 -5.63 27.32 -10.63
CA PRO A 196 -4.39 27.81 -11.24
C PRO A 196 -3.26 26.77 -11.25
N ALA A 197 -3.41 25.69 -10.49
CA ALA A 197 -2.59 24.50 -10.50
C ALA A 197 -3.48 23.32 -10.94
N PRO A 198 -3.66 23.08 -12.24
CA PRO A 198 -4.74 22.23 -12.73
C PRO A 198 -4.53 20.73 -12.45
N LEU A 199 -3.29 20.29 -12.27
CA LEU A 199 -3.02 18.88 -11.99
C LEU A 199 -3.37 18.53 -10.54
N MET A 200 -4.38 17.67 -10.37
CA MET A 200 -4.88 17.22 -9.07
C MET A 200 -4.73 15.70 -8.94
N LEU A 201 -4.31 15.24 -7.77
CA LEU A 201 -4.16 13.83 -7.44
C LEU A 201 -4.74 13.57 -6.06
N LYS A 202 -5.47 12.47 -5.90
CA LYS A 202 -5.84 11.98 -4.56
C LYS A 202 -4.75 11.04 -4.03
N ILE A 203 -4.23 11.36 -2.84
CA ILE A 203 -3.30 10.50 -2.10
C ILE A 203 -3.98 10.16 -0.76
N GLY A 204 -4.30 8.88 -0.57
CA GLY A 204 -5.08 8.43 0.60
C GLY A 204 -6.47 9.05 0.68
N GLY A 205 -7.11 9.30 -0.48
CA GLY A 205 -8.42 9.95 -0.58
C GLY A 205 -8.41 11.47 -0.34
N VAL A 206 -7.26 12.08 -0.05
CA VAL A 206 -7.11 13.52 0.12
C VAL A 206 -6.61 14.14 -1.17
N GLN A 207 -7.25 15.20 -1.64
CA GLN A 207 -6.88 15.92 -2.86
C GLN A 207 -5.64 16.80 -2.65
N TYR A 208 -4.72 16.74 -3.61
CA TYR A 208 -3.55 17.59 -3.68
C TYR A 208 -3.37 18.14 -5.09
N TRP A 209 -3.00 19.41 -5.20
CA TRP A 209 -2.73 20.08 -6.46
C TRP A 209 -1.22 20.28 -6.62
N LYS A 210 -0.69 19.99 -7.81
CA LYS A 210 0.74 20.12 -8.09
C LYS A 210 1.09 21.58 -8.34
N TRP A 211 1.96 22.13 -7.49
CA TRP A 211 2.52 23.46 -7.67
C TRP A 211 3.96 23.38 -8.16
N GLY A 212 4.41 24.38 -8.93
CA GLY A 212 5.82 24.58 -9.27
C GLY A 212 6.50 23.41 -9.98
N GLY A 213 5.87 22.84 -11.00
CA GLY A 213 6.47 21.86 -11.88
C GLY A 213 5.94 21.98 -13.31
N THR A 214 6.81 21.72 -14.29
CA THR A 214 6.44 21.49 -15.68
C THR A 214 6.01 20.04 -15.84
N ALA A 215 4.95 19.61 -15.15
CA ALA A 215 4.31 18.38 -15.60
C ALA A 215 3.81 18.70 -17.01
N ASP A 216 4.32 17.98 -18.00
CA ASP A 216 3.85 18.13 -19.36
C ASP A 216 2.37 17.74 -19.35
N GLU A 217 1.48 18.74 -19.49
CA GLU A 217 0.01 18.54 -19.47
C GLU A 217 -0.40 17.46 -20.49
N THR A 218 0.44 17.22 -21.50
CA THR A 218 0.29 16.14 -22.49
C THR A 218 0.32 14.72 -21.91
N LEU A 219 1.05 14.47 -20.81
CA LEU A 219 1.07 13.16 -20.13
C LEU A 219 -0.26 12.82 -19.43
N VAL A 220 -1.10 13.85 -19.21
CA VAL A 220 -2.41 13.71 -18.56
C VAL A 220 -3.52 13.56 -19.59
N MET A 221 -3.39 14.21 -20.76
CA MET A 221 -4.39 14.16 -21.84
C MET A 221 -4.45 12.82 -22.60
N GLU A 222 -3.46 11.92 -22.43
CA GLU A 222 -3.57 10.55 -22.96
C GLU A 222 -4.58 9.69 -22.19
N GLN A 223 -5.01 10.08 -20.99
CA GLN A 223 -6.02 9.34 -20.21
C GLN A 223 -7.47 9.64 -20.59
N THR A 224 -7.76 10.73 -21.30
CA THR A 224 -9.15 11.17 -21.49
C THR A 224 -9.83 10.60 -22.74
N ASN A 225 -9.12 9.82 -23.57
CA ASN A 225 -9.65 9.33 -24.86
C ASN A 225 -10.00 7.84 -24.89
N GLU A 226 -9.68 7.09 -23.84
CA GLU A 226 -10.20 5.74 -23.62
C GLU A 226 -10.76 5.75 -22.19
N GLU A 227 -12.08 5.75 -22.02
CA GLU A 227 -12.65 5.30 -20.76
C GLU A 227 -12.36 3.80 -20.70
N PRO A 228 -11.42 3.32 -19.86
CA PRO A 228 -11.34 1.90 -19.64
C PRO A 228 -12.68 1.49 -19.06
N ASP A 229 -13.25 0.40 -19.56
CA ASP A 229 -14.40 -0.22 -18.93
C ASP A 229 -13.91 -0.78 -17.58
N ILE A 230 -13.86 0.08 -16.55
CA ILE A 230 -13.37 -0.20 -15.19
C ILE A 230 -14.04 -1.47 -14.65
N ASP A 231 -15.29 -1.73 -15.07
CA ASP A 231 -15.98 -2.96 -14.75
C ASP A 231 -15.29 -4.18 -15.31
N SER A 232 -14.90 -4.17 -16.58
CA SER A 232 -14.17 -5.27 -17.22
C SER A 232 -12.77 -5.48 -16.61
N GLU A 233 -12.13 -4.41 -16.15
CA GLU A 233 -10.80 -4.49 -15.58
C GLU A 233 -10.80 -5.15 -14.20
N ILE A 234 -11.67 -4.75 -13.29
CA ILE A 234 -11.71 -5.38 -11.96
C ILE A 234 -12.44 -6.72 -11.97
N GLN A 235 -13.35 -6.98 -12.91
CA GLN A 235 -14.12 -8.23 -12.98
C GLN A 235 -13.24 -9.49 -12.98
N VAL A 236 -12.04 -9.42 -13.54
CA VAL A 236 -11.10 -10.55 -13.60
C VAL A 236 -10.66 -11.04 -12.21
N TRP A 237 -10.83 -10.21 -11.19
CA TRP A 237 -10.54 -10.52 -9.79
C TRP A 237 -11.70 -11.15 -9.04
N GLU A 238 -12.90 -11.17 -9.61
CA GLU A 238 -14.06 -11.78 -8.96
C GLU A 238 -13.80 -13.26 -8.66
N GLY A 239 -14.03 -13.65 -7.41
CA GLY A 239 -13.77 -15.01 -6.97
C GLY A 239 -13.43 -15.10 -5.49
N VAL A 240 -12.97 -16.28 -5.10
CA VAL A 240 -12.55 -16.59 -3.74
C VAL A 240 -11.09 -17.01 -3.79
N LEU A 241 -10.24 -16.28 -3.09
CA LEU A 241 -8.85 -16.64 -2.87
C LEU A 241 -8.67 -17.20 -1.46
N GLU A 242 -7.83 -18.22 -1.33
CA GLU A 242 -7.53 -18.87 -0.06
C GLU A 242 -6.02 -18.88 0.19
N PHE A 243 -5.65 -18.69 1.46
CA PHE A 243 -4.29 -18.86 1.97
C PHE A 243 -4.38 -19.49 3.36
N SER A 244 -3.44 -20.35 3.73
CA SER A 244 -3.38 -20.89 5.08
C SER A 244 -1.94 -20.96 5.56
N GLU A 245 -1.77 -20.76 6.86
CA GLU A 245 -0.48 -20.92 7.52
C GLU A 245 -0.63 -21.76 8.78
N SER A 246 0.43 -22.49 9.12
CA SER A 246 0.44 -23.31 10.32
C SER A 246 1.83 -23.45 10.93
N ALA A 247 1.89 -23.44 12.26
CA ALA A 247 3.10 -23.73 13.03
C ALA A 247 2.78 -24.68 14.19
N PRO A 248 3.66 -25.66 14.48
CA PRO A 248 3.50 -26.54 15.62
C PRO A 248 3.48 -25.79 16.98
N PRO A 249 2.84 -26.33 18.02
CA PRO A 249 2.05 -27.57 17.99
C PRO A 249 0.66 -27.39 17.39
N ASP A 250 -0.01 -26.24 17.58
CA ASP A 250 -1.44 -26.07 17.25
C ASP A 250 -1.81 -24.63 16.79
N GLN A 251 -0.93 -23.96 16.03
CA GLN A 251 -1.23 -22.63 15.48
C GLN A 251 -1.58 -22.79 14.01
N SER A 252 -2.85 -22.59 13.64
CA SER A 252 -3.25 -22.53 12.23
C SER A 252 -4.24 -21.41 12.00
N LEU A 253 -4.03 -20.69 10.91
CA LEU A 253 -4.90 -19.63 10.42
C LEU A 253 -5.27 -19.90 8.96
N SER A 254 -6.53 -19.69 8.64
CA SER A 254 -7.06 -19.73 7.28
C SER A 254 -7.55 -18.34 6.91
N TYR A 255 -7.12 -17.88 5.74
CA TYR A 255 -7.45 -16.59 5.16
C TYR A 255 -8.30 -16.84 3.92
N THR A 256 -9.41 -16.13 3.81
CA THR A 256 -10.27 -16.16 2.63
C THR A 256 -10.56 -14.74 2.20
N ILE A 257 -10.35 -14.44 0.92
CA ILE A 257 -10.68 -13.16 0.31
C ILE A 257 -11.74 -13.43 -0.75
N LYS A 258 -12.93 -12.86 -0.59
CA LYS A 258 -13.97 -12.90 -1.62
C LYS A 258 -14.07 -11.54 -2.30
N ILE A 259 -13.72 -11.46 -3.58
CA ILE A 259 -13.87 -10.25 -4.38
C ILE A 259 -15.14 -10.36 -5.23
N TYR A 260 -15.97 -9.31 -5.21
CA TYR A 260 -17.25 -9.30 -5.91
C TYR A 260 -17.76 -7.87 -6.15
N LYS A 261 -18.62 -7.71 -7.15
CA LYS A 261 -19.32 -6.46 -7.41
C LYS A 261 -20.62 -6.32 -6.60
N GLU A 262 -20.84 -5.16 -5.99
CA GLU A 262 -22.08 -4.76 -5.29
C GLU A 262 -22.36 -3.28 -5.53
N ASN A 263 -23.59 -2.93 -5.94
CA ASN A 263 -24.01 -1.53 -6.19
C ASN A 263 -23.09 -0.73 -7.13
N ASN A 264 -22.56 -1.38 -8.17
CA ASN A 264 -21.64 -0.78 -9.14
C ASN A 264 -20.25 -0.41 -8.61
N GLU A 265 -19.87 -0.95 -7.45
CA GLU A 265 -18.51 -0.88 -6.92
C GLU A 265 -18.00 -2.30 -6.62
N TYR A 266 -16.68 -2.48 -6.59
CA TYR A 266 -16.07 -3.75 -6.21
C TYR A 266 -15.66 -3.75 -4.74
N TYR A 267 -15.94 -4.87 -4.08
CA TYR A 267 -15.64 -5.11 -2.68
C TYR A 267 -14.83 -6.39 -2.51
N GLY A 268 -14.07 -6.45 -1.43
CA GLY A 268 -13.37 -7.63 -0.95
C GLY A 268 -13.79 -7.94 0.48
N ASP A 269 -14.38 -9.10 0.73
CA ASP A 269 -14.66 -9.56 2.09
C ASP A 269 -13.53 -10.51 2.53
N ILE A 270 -12.73 -10.08 3.50
CA ILE A 270 -11.63 -10.83 4.09
C ILE A 270 -12.11 -11.52 5.38
N SER A 271 -11.96 -12.84 5.42
CA SER A 271 -12.19 -13.68 6.59
C SER A 271 -10.89 -14.31 7.05
N ILE A 272 -10.61 -14.25 8.35
CA ILE A 272 -9.44 -14.91 8.95
C ILE A 272 -9.91 -15.71 10.15
N ASP A 273 -9.71 -17.02 10.10
CA ASP A 273 -10.19 -17.98 11.09
C ASP A 273 -9.05 -18.83 11.64
N GLY A 274 -9.05 -19.04 12.94
CA GLY A 274 -8.12 -19.94 13.62
C GLY A 274 -8.34 -19.97 15.12
N PHE A 275 -7.38 -20.51 15.87
CA PHE A 275 -7.52 -20.60 17.32
C PHE A 275 -7.65 -19.20 17.95
N GLN A 276 -8.80 -18.95 18.58
CA GLN A 276 -9.17 -17.65 19.18
C GLN A 276 -9.15 -16.45 18.22
N THR A 277 -9.15 -16.69 16.90
CA THR A 277 -9.11 -15.64 15.87
C THR A 277 -10.33 -15.72 14.99
N MET A 278 -11.04 -14.60 14.87
CA MET A 278 -12.18 -14.43 13.97
C MET A 278 -12.16 -12.99 13.45
N LYS A 279 -11.64 -12.78 12.24
CA LYS A 279 -11.68 -11.47 11.56
C LYS A 279 -12.70 -11.53 10.44
N ARG A 280 -13.53 -10.49 10.35
CA ARG A 280 -14.53 -10.31 9.29
C ARG A 280 -14.47 -8.87 8.84
N ILE A 281 -13.88 -8.64 7.68
CA ILE A 281 -13.49 -7.32 7.22
C ILE A 281 -14.00 -7.12 5.81
N ARG A 282 -14.64 -5.99 5.54
CA ARG A 282 -14.97 -5.54 4.20
C ARG A 282 -13.97 -4.49 3.74
N THR A 283 -13.54 -4.63 2.50
CA THR A 283 -12.67 -3.70 1.80
C THR A 283 -13.33 -3.21 0.52
N LYS A 284 -13.02 -2.00 0.07
CA LYS A 284 -13.15 -1.65 -1.33
C LYS A 284 -12.02 -2.30 -2.11
N ALA A 285 -12.35 -2.90 -3.25
CA ALA A 285 -11.38 -3.41 -4.21
C ALA A 285 -11.14 -2.33 -5.26
N VAL A 286 -9.94 -1.77 -5.26
CA VAL A 286 -9.55 -0.65 -6.15
C VAL A 286 -8.33 -1.07 -6.94
N GLY A 287 -8.47 -1.13 -8.26
CA GLY A 287 -7.51 -1.81 -9.11
C GLY A 287 -7.94 -1.84 -10.57
N ASP A 288 -7.25 -2.67 -11.34
CA ASP A 288 -7.50 -3.01 -12.74
C ASP A 288 -7.35 -4.53 -12.91
N LYS A 289 -7.24 -5.00 -14.15
CA LYS A 289 -7.05 -6.41 -14.51
C LYS A 289 -5.77 -7.05 -13.96
N ASN A 290 -4.75 -6.24 -13.66
CA ASN A 290 -3.40 -6.67 -13.33
C ASN A 290 -3.12 -6.57 -11.83
N SER A 291 -3.71 -5.60 -11.13
CA SER A 291 -3.48 -5.36 -9.71
C SER A 291 -4.74 -4.86 -9.01
N VAL A 292 -5.03 -5.38 -7.81
CA VAL A 292 -6.14 -4.92 -6.97
C VAL A 292 -5.70 -4.70 -5.53
N ASN A 293 -6.08 -3.55 -4.98
CA ASN A 293 -5.87 -3.21 -3.58
C ASN A 293 -7.13 -3.49 -2.78
N LEU A 294 -6.97 -4.11 -1.61
CA LEU A 294 -8.04 -4.32 -0.65
C LEU A 294 -7.96 -3.27 0.45
N VAL A 295 -8.69 -2.17 0.23
CA VAL A 295 -8.72 -0.98 1.08
C VAL A 295 -9.82 -1.12 2.12
N PHE A 296 -9.48 -1.14 3.41
CA PHE A 296 -10.42 -1.26 4.51
C PHE A 296 -11.56 -0.25 4.41
N ASP A 297 -12.80 -0.76 4.42
CA ASP A 297 -14.02 0.03 4.41
C ASP A 297 -14.75 -0.06 5.76
N THR A 298 -15.00 -1.28 6.23
CA THR A 298 -15.68 -1.53 7.51
C THR A 298 -15.40 -2.93 8.05
N TYR A 299 -15.66 -3.12 9.34
CA TYR A 299 -15.83 -4.45 9.91
C TYR A 299 -17.21 -5.01 9.58
N LEU A 300 -17.24 -6.32 9.32
CA LEU A 300 -18.45 -7.10 9.16
C LEU A 300 -18.89 -7.68 10.52
N PRO A 301 -20.13 -8.19 10.63
CA PRO A 301 -20.60 -8.84 11.85
C PRO A 301 -19.63 -9.94 12.34
N ASP A 302 -19.61 -10.14 13.65
CA ASP A 302 -18.81 -11.16 14.35
C ASP A 302 -17.28 -10.95 14.30
N ASN A 303 -16.80 -9.85 13.74
CA ASN A 303 -15.38 -9.49 13.79
C ASN A 303 -14.90 -9.30 15.24
N VAL A 304 -13.76 -9.90 15.57
CA VAL A 304 -13.09 -9.74 16.86
C VAL A 304 -11.78 -8.99 16.68
N GLY A 305 -11.63 -7.83 17.34
CA GLY A 305 -10.40 -7.05 17.40
C GLY A 305 -10.26 -6.06 16.24
N GLU A 306 -10.86 -4.89 16.44
CA GLU A 306 -10.89 -3.75 15.52
C GLU A 306 -9.60 -2.92 15.68
N ARG A 307 -8.84 -2.76 14.60
CA ARG A 307 -7.52 -2.08 14.60
C ARG A 307 -7.19 -1.31 13.31
N TYR A 308 -8.09 -1.31 12.33
CA TYR A 308 -7.92 -0.69 11.02
C TYR A 308 -8.88 0.48 10.90
N GLU A 309 -8.45 1.49 10.18
CA GLU A 309 -9.19 2.71 9.92
C GLU A 309 -9.59 2.76 8.44
N LYS A 310 -10.73 3.39 8.16
CA LYS A 310 -11.26 3.52 6.79
C LYS A 310 -10.19 4.14 5.88
N GLY A 311 -9.92 3.48 4.75
CA GLY A 311 -8.86 3.89 3.81
C GLY A 311 -7.55 3.13 3.96
N ASP A 312 -7.39 2.30 4.99
CA ASP A 312 -6.19 1.48 5.19
C ASP A 312 -6.05 0.40 4.12
N ILE A 313 -4.93 0.35 3.39
CA ILE A 313 -4.64 -0.80 2.52
C ILE A 313 -4.24 -1.99 3.39
N LEU A 314 -5.06 -3.05 3.33
CA LEU A 314 -4.80 -4.27 4.09
C LEU A 314 -3.78 -5.14 3.39
N LEU A 315 -3.96 -5.34 2.09
CA LEU A 315 -3.03 -6.01 1.19
C LEU A 315 -3.34 -5.64 -0.26
N SER A 316 -2.39 -5.89 -1.13
CA SER A 316 -2.52 -5.75 -2.58
C SER A 316 -2.24 -7.09 -3.25
N LEU A 317 -2.99 -7.40 -4.31
CA LEU A 317 -2.84 -8.59 -5.12
C LEU A 317 -2.42 -8.17 -6.52
N GLU A 318 -1.42 -8.84 -7.08
CA GLU A 318 -0.93 -8.61 -8.45
C GLU A 318 -0.98 -9.93 -9.23
N ARG A 319 -1.58 -9.91 -10.42
CA ARG A 319 -1.70 -11.10 -11.27
C ARG A 319 -0.57 -11.10 -12.29
N LYS A 320 0.24 -12.16 -12.29
CA LYS A 320 1.20 -12.44 -13.37
C LYS A 320 0.93 -13.85 -13.89
N GLY A 321 0.31 -13.92 -15.07
CA GLY A 321 -0.24 -15.15 -15.62
C GLY A 321 -1.30 -15.77 -14.70
N GLN A 322 -1.08 -17.01 -14.30
CA GLN A 322 -2.00 -17.75 -13.43
C GLN A 322 -1.75 -17.54 -11.93
N LYS A 323 -0.67 -16.85 -11.56
CA LYS A 323 -0.26 -16.65 -10.17
C LYS A 323 -0.71 -15.30 -9.62
N VAL A 324 -1.04 -15.29 -8.33
CA VAL A 324 -1.40 -14.08 -7.59
C VAL A 324 -0.32 -13.77 -6.56
N TYR A 325 0.45 -12.72 -6.83
CA TYR A 325 1.47 -12.20 -5.94
C TYR A 325 0.82 -11.29 -4.91
N THR A 326 1.26 -11.36 -3.66
CA THR A 326 0.67 -10.63 -2.54
C THR A 326 1.68 -9.66 -1.96
N SER A 327 1.27 -8.41 -1.80
CA SER A 327 1.99 -7.41 -1.01
C SER A 327 1.18 -7.12 0.25
N TRP A 328 1.77 -7.43 1.41
CA TRP A 328 1.11 -7.21 2.70
C TRP A 328 1.14 -5.72 3.05
N GLY A 329 -0.02 -5.18 3.44
CA GLY A 329 -0.16 -3.82 3.97
C GLY A 329 -0.30 -3.85 5.49
N LYS A 330 -1.34 -3.19 6.02
CA LYS A 330 -1.63 -3.25 7.48
C LYS A 330 -2.10 -4.63 7.95
N LEU A 331 -2.65 -5.44 7.05
CA LEU A 331 -2.85 -6.86 7.34
C LEU A 331 -1.51 -7.57 7.15
N GLN A 332 -1.11 -8.34 8.15
CA GLN A 332 0.13 -9.10 8.16
C GLN A 332 -0.19 -10.55 8.56
N PRO A 333 0.51 -11.54 7.98
CA PRO A 333 0.38 -12.93 8.40
C PRO A 333 1.00 -13.13 9.79
N MET A 334 0.61 -14.21 10.44
CA MET A 334 1.09 -14.58 11.76
C MET A 334 2.54 -15.04 11.72
N LEU A 335 2.91 -15.87 10.74
CA LEU A 335 4.27 -16.40 10.66
C LEU A 335 5.22 -15.41 10.02
N GLN A 336 6.41 -15.26 10.63
CA GLN A 336 7.41 -14.31 10.18
C GLN A 336 7.91 -14.61 8.76
N GLU A 337 7.99 -15.88 8.39
CA GLU A 337 8.38 -16.33 7.04
C GLU A 337 7.39 -15.91 5.95
N ASN A 338 6.12 -15.68 6.30
CA ASN A 338 5.09 -15.27 5.36
C ASN A 338 4.98 -13.74 5.21
N LYS A 339 5.72 -12.95 6.00
CA LYS A 339 5.63 -11.48 5.97
C LYS A 339 6.33 -10.84 4.78
N GLN A 340 7.07 -11.62 3.99
CA GLN A 340 7.72 -11.11 2.79
C GLN A 340 6.66 -10.80 1.73
N SER A 341 6.53 -9.53 1.35
CA SER A 341 5.71 -9.08 0.22
C SER A 341 6.33 -9.49 -1.11
N GLY A 342 5.51 -9.56 -2.16
CA GLY A 342 5.92 -9.91 -3.52
C GLY A 342 6.04 -11.40 -3.78
N GLU A 343 5.47 -12.25 -2.92
CA GLU A 343 5.44 -13.71 -3.07
C GLU A 343 4.00 -14.20 -3.29
N VAL A 344 3.84 -15.46 -3.70
CA VAL A 344 2.53 -16.08 -3.95
C VAL A 344 2.05 -16.77 -2.67
N TYR A 345 0.99 -16.24 -2.06
CA TYR A 345 0.34 -16.82 -0.87
C TYR A 345 -1.10 -17.25 -1.14
N PHE A 346 -1.84 -16.44 -1.89
CA PHE A 346 -3.25 -16.66 -2.18
C PHE A 346 -3.42 -17.37 -3.53
N GLU A 347 -4.31 -18.36 -3.56
CA GLU A 347 -4.70 -19.07 -4.78
C GLU A 347 -6.22 -19.03 -4.94
N TYR A 348 -6.70 -18.95 -6.18
CA TYR A 348 -8.14 -19.05 -6.47
C TYR A 348 -8.64 -20.47 -6.19
N ARG A 349 -9.84 -20.55 -5.60
CA ARG A 349 -10.53 -21.81 -5.32
C ARG A 349 -11.26 -22.40 -6.51
#